data_AF-F5VFY4-F1
#
_entry.id   AF-F5VFY4-F1
#
_cell.length_a   1.000
_cell.length_b   1.000
_cell.length_c   1.000
_cell.angle_alpha   90.00
_cell.angle_beta   90.00
_cell.angle_gamma   90.00
#
_symmetry.space_group_name_H-M   'P 1'
#
loop_
_entity.id
_entity.type
_entity.pdbx_description
1 polymer ?
#
loop_
_entity_poly.entity_id
_entity_poly.type
_entity_poly.pdbx_seq_one_letter_code
_entity_poly.pdbx_strand_id
1 'polypeptide(L)'
;MRLRLGISKPKTLADELREISKIKAAEEKAKKKKEKSKMRELAKSEAGIMFYYLKQEFVISAKDGRDHWICNSDYFKKIMVRNGLHSDVDYLYQEVKKICKQNKIRTSSSVNWDEHTKTYEFYWG
;
A
#
# COMPACT_ATOMS: atom_id res chain seq x y z
N MET A 1 -60.06 23.47 -9.81
CA MET A 1 -58.71 22.86 -9.80
C MET A 1 -58.54 22.04 -8.54
N ARG A 2 -58.36 20.71 -8.64
CA ARG A 2 -58.06 19.85 -7.48
C ARG A 2 -56.55 19.79 -7.29
N LEU A 3 -56.03 20.43 -6.23
CA LEU A 3 -54.66 20.24 -5.76
C LEU A 3 -54.53 18.80 -5.22
N ARG A 4 -53.88 17.92 -5.99
CA ARG A 4 -53.41 16.64 -5.46
C ARG A 4 -52.23 16.96 -4.54
N LEU A 5 -52.52 17.15 -3.26
CA LEU A 5 -51.50 17.12 -2.22
C LEU A 5 -50.88 15.72 -2.29
N GLY A 6 -49.66 15.66 -2.83
CA GLY A 6 -48.86 14.43 -2.82
C GLY A 6 -48.54 14.10 -1.38
N ILE A 7 -49.38 13.29 -0.75
CA ILE A 7 -49.11 12.73 0.57
C ILE A 7 -47.86 11.87 0.38
N SER A 8 -46.71 12.40 0.78
CA SER A 8 -45.48 11.62 0.84
C SER A 8 -45.77 10.43 1.74
N LYS A 9 -45.65 9.21 1.22
CA LYS A 9 -45.80 8.00 2.05
C LYS A 9 -44.89 8.16 3.28
N PRO A 10 -45.38 7.85 4.49
CA PRO A 10 -44.54 7.87 5.68
C PRO A 10 -43.31 6.99 5.42
N LYS A 11 -42.11 7.52 5.70
CA LYS A 11 -40.90 6.72 5.62
C LYS A 11 -41.08 5.49 6.51
N THR A 12 -40.81 4.31 5.95
CA THR A 12 -40.87 3.09 6.75
C THR A 12 -39.62 3.01 7.63
N LEU A 13 -39.69 2.28 8.74
CA LEU A 13 -38.52 1.98 9.57
C LEU A 13 -37.36 1.39 8.72
N ALA A 14 -37.69 0.59 7.70
CA ALA A 14 -36.69 0.05 6.77
C ALA A 14 -35.98 1.15 5.94
N ASP A 15 -36.70 2.20 5.52
CA ASP A 15 -36.12 3.33 4.79
C ASP A 15 -35.15 4.14 5.67
N GLU A 16 -35.53 4.37 6.92
CA GLU A 16 -34.69 5.06 7.91
C GLU A 16 -33.41 4.28 8.21
N LEU A 17 -33.53 2.96 8.47
CA LEU A 17 -32.38 2.06 8.69
C LEU A 17 -31.45 2.01 7.47
N ARG A 18 -32.00 2.06 6.25
CA ARG A 18 -31.24 2.06 5.00
C ARG A 18 -30.47 3.37 4.80
N GLU A 19 -31.05 4.51 5.16
CA GLU A 19 -30.35 5.79 5.14
C GLU A 19 -29.20 5.81 6.16
N ILE A 20 -29.43 5.34 7.39
CA ILE A 20 -28.38 5.23 8.42
C ILE A 20 -27.21 4.35 7.93
N SER A 21 -27.54 3.19 7.35
CA SER A 21 -26.52 2.27 6.81
C SER A 21 -25.71 2.89 5.68
N LYS A 22 -26.35 3.66 4.78
CA LYS A 22 -25.66 4.37 3.69
C LYS A 22 -24.71 5.44 4.22
N ILE A 23 -25.14 6.22 5.23
CA ILE A 23 -24.32 7.26 5.86
C ILE A 23 -23.08 6.62 6.48
N LYS A 24 -23.26 5.56 7.28
CA LYS A 24 -22.16 4.85 7.94
C LYS A 24 -21.17 4.26 6.92
N ALA A 25 -21.67 3.67 5.84
CA ALA A 25 -20.83 3.16 4.75
C ALA A 25 -20.04 4.28 4.05
N ALA A 26 -20.64 5.47 3.88
CA ALA A 26 -19.95 6.63 3.30
C ALA A 26 -18.86 7.18 4.24
N GLU A 27 -19.14 7.27 5.53
CA GLU A 27 -18.16 7.67 6.55
C GLU A 27 -16.97 6.71 6.62
N GLU A 28 -17.21 5.40 6.60
CA GLU A 28 -16.15 4.39 6.58
C GLU A 28 -15.30 4.49 5.32
N LYS A 29 -15.92 4.70 4.15
CA LYS A 29 -15.18 4.95 2.90
C LYS A 29 -14.32 6.20 2.99
N ALA A 30 -14.83 7.28 3.58
CA ALA A 30 -14.08 8.53 3.76
C ALA A 30 -12.90 8.33 4.72
N LYS A 31 -13.09 7.63 5.85
CA LYS A 31 -12.03 7.29 6.80
C LYS A 31 -10.94 6.44 6.14
N LYS A 32 -11.31 5.36 5.45
CA LYS A 32 -10.37 4.49 4.72
C LYS A 32 -9.60 5.26 3.66
N LYS A 33 -10.24 6.18 2.94
CA LYS A 33 -9.58 7.03 1.94
C LYS A 33 -8.56 7.97 2.60
N LYS A 34 -8.90 8.60 3.73
CA LYS A 34 -8.00 9.47 4.48
C LYS A 34 -6.78 8.70 5.01
N GLU A 35 -7.01 7.53 5.59
CA GLU A 35 -5.95 6.65 6.09
C GLU A 35 -5.03 6.18 4.96
N LYS A 36 -5.59 5.76 3.82
CA LYS A 36 -4.82 5.40 2.62
C LYS A 36 -3.96 6.55 2.09
N SER A 37 -4.45 7.79 2.14
CA SER A 37 -3.66 8.97 1.76
C SER A 37 -2.46 9.16 2.70
N LYS A 38 -2.70 9.08 4.01
CA LYS A 38 -1.65 9.20 5.03
C LYS A 38 -0.57 8.13 4.85
N MET A 39 -0.97 6.87 4.65
CA MET A 39 -0.01 5.77 4.44
C MET A 39 0.83 5.95 3.17
N ARG A 40 0.24 6.52 2.11
CA ARG A 40 0.99 6.84 0.88
C ARG A 40 1.98 7.99 1.08
N GLU A 41 1.60 9.02 1.82
CA GLU A 41 2.51 10.12 2.14
C GLU A 41 3.68 9.63 3.01
N LEU A 42 3.38 8.80 4.00
CA LEU A 42 4.39 8.18 4.86
C LEU A 42 5.34 7.29 4.05
N ALA A 43 4.80 6.45 3.15
CA ALA A 43 5.61 5.62 2.25
C ALA A 43 6.55 6.46 1.38
N LYS A 44 6.12 7.64 0.89
CA LYS A 44 6.98 8.54 0.12
C LYS A 44 8.14 9.07 0.95
N SER A 45 7.89 9.48 2.20
CA SER A 45 8.96 9.95 3.09
C SER A 45 9.93 8.83 3.48
N GLU A 46 9.44 7.61 3.64
CA GLU A 46 10.24 6.46 4.08
C GLU A 46 11.00 5.77 2.93
N ALA A 47 10.57 5.94 1.68
CA ALA A 47 11.15 5.25 0.53
C ALA A 47 12.66 5.52 0.34
N GLY A 48 13.10 6.75 0.59
CA GLY A 48 14.53 7.10 0.53
C GLY A 48 15.35 6.36 1.59
N ILE A 49 14.80 6.21 2.79
CA ILE A 49 15.43 5.48 3.89
C ILE A 49 15.53 3.99 3.53
N MET A 50 14.42 3.39 3.07
CA MET A 50 14.42 2.00 2.62
C MET A 50 15.42 1.75 1.50
N PHE A 51 15.45 2.64 0.50
CA PHE A 51 16.41 2.52 -0.61
C PHE A 51 17.86 2.61 -0.16
N TYR A 52 18.18 3.46 0.83
CA TYR A 52 19.52 3.55 1.39
C TYR A 52 19.99 2.21 1.98
N TYR A 53 19.12 1.48 2.67
CA TYR A 53 19.44 0.15 3.19
C TYR A 53 19.55 -0.90 2.09
N LEU A 54 18.60 -0.92 1.15
CA LEU A 54 18.65 -1.84 0.00
C LEU A 54 19.92 -1.63 -0.82
N LYS A 55 20.40 -0.40 -0.95
CA LYS A 55 21.68 -0.10 -1.61
C LYS A 55 22.86 -0.83 -0.97
N GLN A 56 22.88 -0.98 0.36
CA GLN A 56 23.94 -1.73 1.05
C GLN A 56 23.87 -3.22 0.68
N GLU A 57 22.67 -3.80 0.68
CA GLU A 57 22.42 -5.19 0.27
C GLU A 57 22.82 -5.43 -1.19
N PHE A 58 22.54 -4.47 -2.09
CA PHE A 58 22.94 -4.55 -3.49
C PHE A 58 24.46 -4.55 -3.65
N VAL A 59 25.17 -3.69 -2.90
CA VAL A 59 26.64 -3.66 -2.91
C VAL A 59 27.23 -4.96 -2.40
N ILE A 60 26.66 -5.56 -1.34
CA ILE A 60 27.10 -6.86 -0.82
C ILE A 60 26.89 -7.93 -1.90
N SER A 61 25.70 -7.99 -2.50
CA SER A 61 25.40 -8.97 -3.55
C SER A 61 26.29 -8.82 -4.78
N ALA A 62 26.60 -7.58 -5.18
CA ALA A 62 27.51 -7.31 -6.30
C ALA A 62 28.96 -7.72 -6.01
N LYS A 63 29.42 -7.55 -4.76
CA LYS A 63 30.76 -8.05 -4.33
C LYS A 63 30.87 -9.57 -4.40
N ASP A 64 29.75 -10.27 -4.25
CA ASP A 64 29.66 -11.72 -4.43
C ASP A 64 29.51 -12.13 -5.92
N GLY A 65 29.62 -11.19 -6.85
CA GLY A 65 29.52 -11.44 -8.29
C GLY A 65 28.09 -11.61 -8.82
N ARG A 66 27.07 -11.27 -8.02
CA ARG A 66 25.67 -11.32 -8.46
C ARG A 66 25.21 -10.00 -9.07
N ASP A 67 24.35 -10.08 -10.07
CA ASP A 67 23.68 -8.97 -10.75
C ASP A 67 22.28 -8.68 -10.19
N HIS A 68 21.92 -9.36 -9.09
CA HIS A 68 20.61 -9.25 -8.49
C HIS A 68 20.63 -9.45 -6.97
N TRP A 69 19.52 -9.06 -6.33
CA TRP A 69 19.20 -9.36 -4.94
C TRP A 69 17.71 -9.63 -4.79
N ILE A 70 17.38 -10.61 -3.97
CA ILE A 70 16.02 -11.13 -3.80
C ILE A 70 15.74 -11.26 -2.31
N CYS A 71 14.55 -10.86 -1.88
CA CYS A 71 14.09 -11.06 -0.51
C CYS A 71 12.58 -11.33 -0.47
N ASN A 72 12.12 -12.05 0.56
CA ASN A 72 10.69 -12.22 0.79
C ASN A 72 10.10 -11.08 1.65
N SER A 73 8.77 -11.08 1.78
CA SER A 73 8.01 -10.08 2.51
C SER A 73 8.36 -9.97 3.97
N ASP A 74 8.77 -11.07 4.59
CA ASP A 74 9.15 -11.09 6.00
C ASP A 74 10.50 -10.43 6.21
N TYR A 75 11.48 -10.69 5.33
CA TYR A 75 12.76 -10.00 5.35
C TYR A 75 12.58 -8.51 5.06
N PHE A 76 11.77 -8.15 4.08
CA PHE A 76 11.46 -6.75 3.78
C PHE A 76 10.86 -6.02 4.99
N LYS A 77 9.90 -6.66 5.67
CA LYS A 77 9.32 -6.14 6.93
C LYS A 77 10.35 -6.04 8.05
N LYS A 78 11.29 -6.99 8.17
CA LYS A 78 12.38 -6.92 9.16
C LYS A 78 13.25 -5.68 8.92
N ILE A 79 13.57 -5.34 7.67
CA ILE A 79 14.29 -4.10 7.34
C ILE A 79 13.46 -2.89 7.78
N MET A 80 12.15 -2.88 7.50
CA MET A 80 11.27 -1.79 7.91
C MET A 80 11.26 -1.58 9.42
N VAL A 81 11.02 -2.65 10.21
CA VAL A 81 10.97 -2.58 11.67
C VAL A 81 12.31 -2.13 12.25
N ARG A 82 13.42 -2.69 11.76
CA ARG A 82 14.77 -2.32 12.23
C ARG A 82 15.08 -0.84 12.03
N ASN A 83 14.50 -0.22 11.00
CA ASN A 83 14.75 1.15 10.61
C ASN A 83 13.61 2.11 10.98
N GLY A 84 12.66 1.66 11.80
CA GLY A 84 11.54 2.50 12.27
C GLY A 84 10.60 2.95 11.16
N LEU A 85 10.44 2.13 10.11
CA LEU A 85 9.53 2.43 9.00
C LEU A 85 8.14 1.88 9.33
N HIS A 86 7.13 2.73 9.21
CA HIS A 86 5.76 2.46 9.67
C HIS A 86 4.73 2.45 8.55
N SER A 87 5.13 2.79 7.31
CA SER A 87 4.25 2.70 6.16
C SER A 87 3.83 1.26 5.85
N ASP A 88 2.76 1.13 5.08
CA ASP A 88 2.37 -0.14 4.51
C ASP A 88 3.44 -0.65 3.53
N VAL A 89 3.80 -1.93 3.64
CA VAL A 89 4.86 -2.58 2.86
C VAL A 89 4.66 -2.39 1.36
N ASP A 90 3.43 -2.53 0.87
CA ASP A 90 3.15 -2.44 -0.56
C ASP A 90 3.25 -1.00 -1.05
N TYR A 91 2.75 -0.02 -0.29
CA TYR A 91 2.96 1.39 -0.66
C TYR A 91 4.44 1.77 -0.63
N LEU A 92 5.18 1.32 0.38
CA LEU A 92 6.62 1.58 0.46
C LEU A 92 7.35 0.98 -0.75
N TYR A 93 7.08 -0.28 -1.07
CA TYR A 93 7.68 -0.96 -2.22
C TYR A 93 7.39 -0.22 -3.53
N GLN A 94 6.18 0.31 -3.74
CA GLN A 94 5.86 1.10 -4.93
C GLN A 94 6.67 2.40 -5.04
N GLU A 95 6.93 3.07 -3.93
CA GLU A 95 7.75 4.29 -3.92
C GLU A 95 9.25 3.95 -4.09
N VAL A 96 9.75 2.90 -3.42
CA VAL A 96 11.10 2.37 -3.62
C VAL A 96 11.33 1.97 -5.07
N LYS A 97 10.36 1.32 -5.71
CA LYS A 97 10.43 0.95 -7.13
C LYS A 97 10.68 2.15 -8.05
N LYS A 98 10.14 3.32 -7.74
CA LYS A 98 10.41 4.54 -8.51
C LYS A 98 11.86 4.99 -8.35
N ILE A 99 12.39 4.95 -7.12
CA ILE A 99 13.79 5.28 -6.84
C ILE A 99 14.72 4.28 -7.54
N CYS A 100 14.42 2.99 -7.46
CA CYS A 100 15.17 1.95 -8.19
C CYS A 100 15.20 2.22 -9.70
N LYS A 101 14.05 2.55 -10.30
CA LYS A 101 13.97 2.89 -11.73
C LYS A 101 14.87 4.08 -12.10
N GLN A 102 14.92 5.13 -11.28
CA GLN A 102 15.80 6.28 -11.49
C GLN A 102 17.28 5.90 -11.43
N ASN A 103 17.62 4.87 -10.66
CA ASN A 103 18.97 4.33 -10.52
C ASN A 103 19.26 3.16 -11.47
N LYS A 104 18.43 2.94 -12.50
CA LYS A 104 18.55 1.83 -13.47
C LYS A 104 18.53 0.43 -12.84
N ILE A 105 17.87 0.28 -11.69
CA ILE A 105 17.63 -1.00 -11.04
C ILE A 105 16.25 -1.50 -11.44
N ARG A 106 16.20 -2.65 -12.12
CA ARG A 106 14.93 -3.31 -12.50
C ARG A 106 14.36 -4.03 -11.29
N THR A 107 13.05 -4.01 -11.14
CA THR A 107 12.36 -4.64 -10.01
C THR A 107 11.22 -5.56 -10.47
N SER A 108 11.07 -6.72 -9.86
CA SER A 108 9.90 -7.61 -9.98
C SER A 108 9.38 -8.00 -8.61
N SER A 109 8.13 -8.43 -8.56
CA SER A 109 7.58 -9.06 -7.36
C SER A 109 6.62 -10.17 -7.75
N SER A 110 6.69 -11.29 -7.05
CA SER A 110 5.83 -12.45 -7.23
C SER A 110 5.16 -12.80 -5.90
N VAL A 111 3.98 -13.41 -5.96
CA VAL A 111 3.26 -13.88 -4.77
C VAL A 111 3.26 -15.39 -4.80
N ASN A 112 3.81 -16.00 -3.76
CA ASN A 112 3.63 -17.42 -3.49
C ASN A 112 2.32 -17.58 -2.70
N TRP A 113 1.31 -18.15 -3.35
CA TRP A 113 -0.02 -18.32 -2.74
C TRP A 113 -0.06 -19.43 -1.70
N ASP A 114 0.83 -20.42 -1.78
CA ASP A 114 0.90 -21.53 -0.83
C ASP A 114 1.50 -21.09 0.51
N GLU A 115 2.48 -20.19 0.47
CA GLU A 115 3.16 -19.66 1.66
C GLU A 115 2.60 -18.30 2.11
N HIS A 116 1.68 -17.71 1.33
CA HIS A 116 1.23 -16.32 1.50
C HIS A 116 2.39 -15.30 1.59
N THR A 117 3.55 -15.62 1.02
CA THR A 117 4.74 -14.78 1.00
C THR A 117 4.87 -14.07 -0.33
N LYS A 118 5.34 -12.82 -0.28
CA LYS A 118 5.64 -12.04 -1.50
C LYS A 118 7.15 -11.94 -1.65
N THR A 119 7.65 -12.25 -2.83
CA THR A 119 9.07 -12.11 -3.16
C THR A 119 9.28 -10.79 -3.90
N TYR A 120 10.36 -10.10 -3.54
CA TYR A 120 10.83 -8.87 -4.16
C TYR A 120 12.20 -9.11 -4.76
N GLU A 121 12.37 -8.73 -6.00
CA GLU A 121 13.59 -8.98 -6.77
C GLU A 121 14.08 -7.68 -7.37
N PHE A 122 15.39 -7.48 -7.33
CA PHE A 122 16.08 -6.28 -7.78
C PHE A 122 17.27 -6.68 -8.64
N TYR A 123 17.39 -6.12 -9.84
CA TYR A 123 18.41 -6.49 -10.83
C TYR A 123 19.16 -5.25 -11.30
N TRP A 124 20.47 -5.35 -11.45
CA TRP A 124 21.35 -4.31 -11.98
C TRP A 124 22.32 -4.94 -12.99
N GLY A 125 22.15 -4.61 -14.26
CA GLY A 125 22.87 -5.20 -15.39
C GLY A 125 22.18 -4.84 -16.70
#